data_AF-A0A1G2YAL3-F1
#
_entry.id   AF-A0A1G2YAL3-F1
#
_cell.length_a   1.000
_cell.length_b   1.000
_cell.length_c   1.000
_cell.angle_alpha   90.00
_cell.angle_beta   90.00
_cell.angle_gamma   90.00
#
_symmetry.space_group_name_H-M   'P 1'
#
loop_
_entity.id
_entity.type
_entity.pdbx_description
1 polymer ?
#
loop_
_entity_poly.entity_id
_entity_poly.type
_entity_poly.pdbx_seq_one_letter_code
_entity_poly.pdbx_strand_id
1 'polypeptide(L)' 'MRVIKVKSRSGESVQQMIKRFKKLCEKEGLIRDMKRTAYYEKPSERNRRRMRKTQRVVHPF' A
#
# COMPACT_ATOMS: atom_id res chain seq x y z
N MET A 1 1.95 -5.31 -10.51
CA MET A 1 1.81 -5.68 -9.09
C MET A 1 3.20 -5.70 -8.47
N ARG A 2 3.42 -4.99 -7.35
CA ARG A 2 4.66 -5.15 -6.59
C ARG A 2 4.52 -6.40 -5.72
N VAL A 3 5.43 -7.34 -5.87
CA VAL A 3 5.46 -8.56 -5.05
C VAL A 3 6.21 -8.24 -3.76
N ILE A 4 5.53 -8.32 -2.62
CA ILE A 4 6.15 -8.11 -1.31
C ILE A 4 6.95 -9.37 -0.96
N LYS A 5 8.28 -9.28 -0.98
CA LYS A 5 9.18 -10.38 -0.59
C LYS A 5 9.91 -10.01 0.70
N VAL A 6 9.86 -10.90 1.68
CA VAL A 6 10.61 -10.77 2.94
C VAL A 6 11.62 -11.93 3.01
N LYS A 7 12.91 -11.60 3.10
CA LYS A 7 13.98 -12.58 3.32
C LYS A 7 14.29 -12.69 4.80
N SER A 8 14.57 -13.89 5.30
CA SER A 8 15.09 -14.08 6.66
C SER A 8 16.46 -13.41 6.78
N ARG A 9 16.74 -12.80 7.94
CA ARG A 9 18.08 -12.37 8.31
C ARG A 9 18.64 -13.33 9.36
N SER A 10 19.96 -13.51 9.38
CA SER A 10 20.65 -14.28 10.42
C SER A 10 20.29 -13.71 11.81
N GLY A 11 19.81 -14.57 12.71
CA GLY A 11 19.43 -14.20 14.08
C GLY A 11 18.00 -13.67 14.27
N GLU A 12 17.17 -13.60 13.23
CA GLU A 12 15.77 -13.18 13.38
C GLU A 12 14.84 -14.35 13.75
N SER A 13 13.97 -14.14 14.74
CA SER A 13 12.89 -15.06 15.05
C SER A 13 11.75 -14.94 14.04
N VAL A 14 11.01 -16.04 13.83
CA VAL A 14 9.83 -16.11 12.96
C VAL A 14 8.82 -14.99 13.28
N GLN A 15 8.66 -14.63 14.56
CA GLN A 15 7.76 -13.55 15.00
C GLN A 15 8.20 -12.16 14.48
N GLN A 16 9.50 -11.88 14.46
CA GLN A 16 10.03 -10.63 13.92
C GLN A 16 9.83 -10.56 12.41
N MET A 17 9.98 -11.68 11.71
CA MET A 17 9.72 -11.78 10.28
C MET A 17 8.26 -11.45 9.94
N ILE A 18 7.30 -12.01 10.69
CA ILE A 18 5.86 -11.73 10.54
C ILE A 18 5.57 -10.23 10.78
N LYS A 19 6.17 -9.63 11.81
CA LYS A 19 5.99 -8.21 12.12
C LYS A 19 6.48 -7.30 10.98
N ARG A 20 7.64 -7.60 10.39
CA ARG A 20 8.15 -6.86 9.23
C ARG A 20 7.28 -7.07 7.99
N PHE A 21 6.79 -8.29 7.77
CA PHE A 21 5.88 -8.58 6.66
C PHE A 21 4.59 -7.75 6.77
N LYS A 22 3.95 -7.71 7.95
CA LYS A 22 2.78 -6.87 8.20
C LYS A 22 3.08 -5.39 7.93
N LYS A 23 4.21 -4.88 8.44
CA LYS A 23 4.63 -3.49 8.23
C LYS A 23 4.88 -3.15 6.74
N LEU A 24 5.43 -4.09 5.97
CA LEU A 24 5.61 -3.94 4.51
C LEU A 24 4.26 -3.93 3.77
N CYS A 25 3.32 -4.80 4.15
CA CYS A 25 1.97 -4.81 3.60
C CYS A 25 1.21 -3.51 3.88
N GLU A 26 1.35 -2.95 5.08
CA GLU A 26 0.79 -1.65 5.47
C GLU A 26 1.42 -0.50 4.67
N LYS A 27 2.76 -0.48 4.55
CA LYS A 27 3.50 0.56 3.83
C LYS A 27 3.17 0.62 2.34
N GLU A 28 3.07 -0.54 1.68
CA GLU A 28 2.66 -0.59 0.27
C GLU A 28 1.16 -0.27 0.08
N GLY A 29 0.38 -0.20 1.16
CA GLY A 29 -1.04 0.11 1.09
C GLY A 29 -1.83 -0.96 0.35
N LEU A 30 -1.35 -2.21 0.34
CA LEU A 30 -1.90 -3.33 -0.44
C LEU A 30 -3.39 -3.52 -0.15
N ILE A 31 -3.78 -3.45 1.12
CA ILE A 31 -5.18 -3.59 1.55
C ILE A 31 -6.06 -2.47 1.00
N ARG A 32 -5.56 -1.22 0.98
CA ARG A 32 -6.30 -0.07 0.43
C ARG A 32 -6.47 -0.21 -1.07
N ASP A 33 -5.44 -0.73 -1.74
CA ASP A 33 -5.43 -0.93 -3.18
C ASP A 33 -6.38 -2.06 -3.59
N MET A 34 -6.41 -3.16 -2.84
CA MET A 34 -7.39 -4.25 -3.01
C MET A 34 -8.83 -3.77 -2.83
N LYS A 35 -9.13 -3.03 -1.74
CA LYS A 35 -10.46 -2.45 -1.52
C LYS A 35 -10.88 -1.50 -2.64
N ARG A 36 -9.93 -0.76 -3.21
CA ARG A 36 -10.18 0.16 -4.32
C ARG A 36 -10.52 -0.57 -5.62
N THR A 37 -9.91 -1.71 -5.89
CA THR A 37 -10.16 -2.51 -7.10
C THR A 37 -11.30 -3.51 -6.95
N ALA A 38 -11.82 -3.71 -5.73
CA ALA A 38 -12.90 -4.66 -5.45
C ALA A 38 -14.23 -4.26 -6.13
N TYR A 39 -14.41 -2.98 -6.44
CA TYR A 39 -15.61 -2.46 -7.10
C TYR A 39 -15.24 -1.70 -8.36
N TYR A 40 -16.13 -1.70 -9.35
CA TYR A 40 -15.96 -0.88 -10.54
C TYR A 40 -16.03 0.61 -10.17
N GLU A 41 -14.96 1.32 -10.47
CA GLU A 41 -14.89 2.77 -10.30
C GLU A 41 -14.83 3.42 -11.68
N LYS A 42 -15.80 4.30 -11.97
CA LYS A 42 -15.87 5.02 -13.24
C LYS A 42 -14.54 5.76 -13.51
N PRO A 43 -14.04 5.80 -14.76
CA PRO A 43 -12.78 6.47 -15.09
C PRO A 43 -12.68 7.94 -14.61
N SER A 44 -13.80 8.67 -14.62
CA SER A 44 -13.89 10.05 -14.12
C SER A 44 -13.62 10.15 -12.62
N GLU A 45 -14.21 9.25 -11.83
CA GLU A 45 -14.00 9.16 -10.38
C GLU A 45 -12.54 8.81 -10.06
N ARG A 46 -11.97 7.89 -10.86
CA ARG A 46 -10.55 7.52 -10.75
C ARG A 46 -9.62 8.70 -11.00
N ASN A 47 -9.91 9.53 -12.00
CA ASN A 47 -9.11 10.72 -12.31
C ASN A 47 -9.28 11.80 -11.22
N ARG A 48 -10.51 12.08 -10.77
CA ARG A 48 -10.77 13.07 -9.70
C ARG A 48 -10.03 12.71 -8.40
N ARG A 49 -10.04 11.43 -8.02
CA ARG A 49 -9.32 10.95 -6.83
C ARG A 49 -7.80 11.02 -6.99
N ARG A 50 -7.26 10.75 -8.19
CA ARG A 50 -5.82 10.93 -8.46
C ARG A 50 -5.41 12.39 -8.28
N MET A 51 -6.16 13.34 -8.84
CA MET A 51 -5.89 14.77 -8.67
C MET A 51 -5.93 15.20 -7.19
N ARG A 52 -6.95 14.78 -6.44
CA ARG A 52 -7.04 15.06 -4.99
C ARG A 52 -5.87 14.49 -4.20
N LYS A 53 -5.41 13.28 -4.55
CA LYS A 53 -4.24 12.66 -3.90
C LYS A 53 -2.98 13.46 -4.19
N THR A 54 -2.76 13.90 -5.44
CA THR A 54 -1.62 14.73 -5.81
C THR A 54 -1.66 16.08 -5.10
N GLN A 55 -2.82 16.75 -5.06
CA GLN A 55 -3.01 18.02 -4.36
C GLN A 55 -2.64 17.94 -2.87
N ARG A 56 -3.05 16.87 -2.17
CA ARG A 56 -2.67 16.62 -0.76
C ARG A 56 -1.18 16.38 -0.53
N VAL A 57 -0.44 15.93 -1.55
CA VAL A 57 1.00 15.66 -1.45
C VAL A 57 1.81 16.92 -1.76
N VAL A 58 1.29 17.78 -2.64
CA VAL A 58 1.99 19.00 -3.11
C VAL A 58 1.80 20.18 -2.17
N HIS A 59 0.68 20.26 -1.44
CA HIS A 59 0.46 21.26 -0.39
C HIS A 59 0.47 20.58 0.99
N PRO A 60 1.60 20.61 1.72
CA PRO A 60 1.71 20.07 3.07
C PRO A 60 1.39 21.13 4.13
N PHE A 61 0.41 22.00 3.86
CA PHE A 61 -0.08 23.01 4.80
C PHE A 61 -1.44 22.57 5.37
#